data_AF-A0AA41NFA9-F1
#
_entry.id   AF-A0AA41NFA9-F1
#
_cell.length_a   1.000
_cell.length_b   1.000
_cell.length_c   1.000
_cell.angle_alpha   90.00
_cell.angle_beta   90.00
_cell.angle_gamma   90.00
#
_symmetry.space_group_name_H-M   'P 1'
#
loop_
_entity.id
_entity.type
_entity.pdbx_description
1 polymer ?
#
loop_
_entity_poly.entity_id
_entity_poly.type
_entity_poly.pdbx_seq_one_letter_code
_entity_poly.pdbx_strand_id
1 'polypeptide(L)'
;MIPSRGLRKVEQKIANDNSLNHEYLPILDLTESRTCASRLVLGDDSPALQEKRVGGVQSLGGTGALRIGAEFLARWYNGTNNKDTPVYVSSPTWENHNAVFSAAGFKDIRSYRYWDAKKRGLDLQGFLNDLENAPEFSIFVLHACAHNPTGTDPTPE
;
A
#
# COMPACT_ATOMS: atom_id res chain seq x y z
N MET A 1 -19.14 4.78 -15.18
CA MET A 1 -19.28 3.78 -14.10
C MET A 1 -20.49 4.20 -13.26
N ILE A 2 -21.48 3.32 -13.08
CA ILE A 2 -22.67 3.65 -12.27
C ILE A 2 -22.31 3.37 -10.79
N PRO A 3 -22.40 4.35 -9.87
CA PRO A 3 -22.06 4.14 -8.47
C PRO A 3 -22.93 3.04 -7.86
N SER A 4 -22.38 2.22 -6.96
CA SER A 4 -23.12 1.10 -6.36
C SER A 4 -24.36 1.58 -5.59
N ARG A 5 -25.33 0.70 -5.35
CA ARG A 5 -26.53 1.05 -4.56
C ARG A 5 -26.18 1.54 -3.15
N GLY A 6 -25.10 1.02 -2.57
CA GLY A 6 -24.59 1.46 -1.27
C GLY A 6 -24.07 2.90 -1.34
N LEU A 7 -23.23 3.20 -2.35
CA LEU A 7 -22.66 4.54 -2.52
C LEU A 7 -23.74 5.60 -2.74
N ARG A 8 -24.72 5.33 -3.61
CA ARG A 8 -25.85 6.24 -3.85
C ARG A 8 -26.65 6.59 -2.60
N LYS A 9 -26.84 5.62 -1.69
CA LYS A 9 -27.54 5.86 -0.41
C LYS A 9 -26.73 6.78 0.51
N VAL A 10 -25.40 6.63 0.52
CA VAL A 10 -24.52 7.49 1.33
C VAL A 10 -24.49 8.90 0.74
N GLU A 11 -24.35 9.05 -0.57
CA GLU A 11 -24.42 10.34 -1.27
C GLU A 11 -25.73 11.08 -0.97
N GLN A 12 -26.87 10.39 -1.04
CA GLN A 12 -28.17 10.97 -0.70
C GLN A 12 -28.27 11.41 0.77
N LYS A 13 -27.68 10.64 1.70
CA LYS A 13 -27.66 11.03 3.12
C LYS A 13 -26.82 12.28 3.34
N ILE A 14 -25.63 12.33 2.75
CA ILE A 14 -24.73 13.49 2.82
C ILE A 14 -25.40 14.73 2.21
N ALA A 15 -25.99 14.60 1.03
CA ALA A 15 -26.65 15.71 0.35
C ALA A 15 -27.87 16.27 1.09
N ASN A 16 -28.53 15.45 1.92
CA ASN A 16 -29.70 15.87 2.70
C ASN A 16 -29.34 16.30 4.14
N ASP A 17 -28.07 16.23 4.53
CA ASP A 17 -27.62 16.61 5.87
C ASP A 17 -27.17 18.08 5.90
N ASN A 18 -28.06 18.95 6.36
CA ASN A 18 -27.82 20.39 6.45
C ASN A 18 -26.79 20.78 7.53
N SER A 19 -26.30 19.84 8.34
CA SER A 19 -25.24 20.09 9.33
C SER A 19 -23.83 19.99 8.73
N LEU A 20 -23.70 19.36 7.56
CA LEU A 20 -22.43 19.23 6.84
C LEU A 20 -22.07 20.53 6.12
N ASN A 21 -20.78 20.78 5.97
CA ASN A 21 -20.23 21.93 5.29
C ASN A 21 -19.03 21.52 4.43
N HIS A 22 -18.42 22.48 3.74
CA HIS A 22 -17.24 22.29 2.89
C HIS A 22 -15.99 22.93 3.52
N GLU A 23 -15.92 22.95 4.85
CA GLU A 23 -14.75 23.46 5.55
C GLU A 23 -13.53 22.56 5.33
N TYR A 24 -12.36 23.13 5.61
CA TYR A 24 -11.11 22.36 5.54
C TYR A 24 -11.13 21.19 6.51
N LEU A 25 -10.71 20.04 6.00
CA LEU A 25 -10.37 18.89 6.83
C LEU A 25 -9.03 19.12 7.54
N PRO A 26 -8.78 18.43 8.67
CA PRO A 26 -7.45 18.37 9.25
C PRO A 26 -6.42 17.83 8.24
N ILE A 27 -5.15 18.19 8.40
CA ILE A 27 -4.03 17.73 7.54
C ILE A 27 -4.01 16.20 7.41
N LEU A 28 -4.34 15.49 8.49
CA LEU A 28 -4.34 14.03 8.51
C LEU A 28 -5.67 13.40 8.07
N ASP A 29 -6.72 14.18 7.82
CA ASP A 29 -8.14 13.78 7.72
C ASP A 29 -8.84 13.54 9.07
N LEU A 30 -10.16 13.44 9.01
CA LEU A 30 -11.08 13.09 10.07
C LEU A 30 -10.60 11.85 10.82
N THR A 31 -10.70 11.90 12.15
CA THR A 31 -10.28 10.79 13.02
C THR A 31 -11.10 9.54 12.73
N GLU A 32 -12.40 9.69 12.55
CA GLU A 32 -13.34 8.60 12.29
C GLU A 32 -13.01 7.88 10.97
N SER A 33 -12.70 8.64 9.91
CA SER A 33 -12.29 8.12 8.61
C SER A 33 -11.04 7.23 8.76
N ARG A 34 -9.99 7.77 9.39
CA ARG A 34 -8.73 7.05 9.61
C ARG A 34 -8.91 5.83 10.51
N THR A 35 -9.69 5.94 11.58
CA THR A 35 -9.98 4.82 12.49
C THR A 35 -10.73 3.71 11.77
N CYS A 36 -11.79 4.02 11.02
CA CYS A 36 -12.54 3.03 10.25
C CYS A 36 -11.69 2.36 9.17
N ALA A 37 -10.89 3.14 8.43
CA ALA A 37 -9.99 2.59 7.42
C ALA A 37 -8.95 1.64 8.02
N SER A 38 -8.37 2.00 9.16
CA SER A 38 -7.38 1.15 9.85
C SER A 38 -7.99 -0.15 10.36
N ARG A 39 -9.19 -0.08 10.94
CA ARG A 39 -9.95 -1.26 11.39
C ARG A 39 -10.32 -2.19 10.24
N LEU A 40 -10.73 -1.62 9.09
CA LEU A 40 -11.06 -2.39 7.90
C LEU A 40 -9.86 -3.21 7.38
N VAL A 41 -8.65 -2.65 7.39
CA VAL A 41 -7.46 -3.31 6.86
C VAL A 41 -6.84 -4.29 7.86
N LEU A 42 -6.79 -3.93 9.15
CA LEU A 42 -6.09 -4.71 10.17
C LEU A 42 -6.98 -5.68 10.95
N GLY A 43 -8.31 -5.49 10.91
CA GLY A 43 -9.26 -6.20 11.75
C GLY A 43 -9.32 -5.66 13.18
N ASP A 44 -10.51 -5.70 13.80
CA ASP A 44 -10.76 -5.11 15.13
C ASP A 44 -9.90 -5.73 16.25
N ASP A 45 -9.54 -7.00 16.10
CA ASP A 45 -8.74 -7.75 17.08
C ASP A 45 -7.23 -7.60 16.86
N SER A 46 -6.78 -6.72 15.95
CA SER A 46 -5.37 -6.51 15.68
C SER A 46 -4.62 -6.02 16.93
N PRO A 47 -3.54 -6.70 17.37
CA PRO A 47 -2.71 -6.23 18.48
C PRO A 47 -2.16 -4.82 18.24
N ALA A 48 -1.85 -4.47 16.99
CA ALA A 48 -1.34 -3.14 16.64
C ALA A 48 -2.37 -2.03 16.92
N LEU A 49 -3.67 -2.30 16.73
CA LEU A 49 -4.74 -1.37 17.08
C LEU A 49 -4.92 -1.27 18.59
N GLN A 50 -4.97 -2.42 19.28
CA GLN A 50 -5.16 -2.47 20.74
C GLN A 50 -4.02 -1.78 21.51
N GLU A 51 -2.79 -1.93 21.01
CA GLU A 51 -1.58 -1.31 21.55
C GLU A 51 -1.35 0.12 21.06
N LYS A 52 -2.27 0.68 20.25
CA LYS A 52 -2.21 2.06 19.71
C LYS A 52 -0.91 2.35 18.92
N ARG A 53 -0.40 1.36 18.18
CA ARG A 53 0.78 1.49 17.31
C ARG A 53 0.45 1.90 15.88
N VAL A 54 -0.82 2.03 15.54
CA VAL A 54 -1.28 2.36 14.18
C VAL A 54 -1.42 3.87 14.01
N GLY A 55 -0.73 4.41 13.02
CA GLY A 55 -0.94 5.77 12.49
C GLY A 55 -1.62 5.71 11.13
N GLY A 56 -2.37 6.75 10.79
CA GLY A 56 -3.05 6.87 9.50
C GLY A 56 -3.08 8.31 9.02
N VAL A 57 -3.02 8.48 7.71
CA VAL A 57 -3.19 9.75 7.00
C VAL A 57 -3.98 9.47 5.73
N GLN A 58 -4.99 10.28 5.44
CA GLN A 58 -5.68 10.16 4.15
C GLN A 58 -4.77 10.63 3.03
N SER A 59 -4.87 9.97 1.89
CA SER A 59 -4.10 10.31 0.70
C SER A 59 -4.99 10.29 -0.54
N LEU A 60 -4.48 10.84 -1.64
CA LEU A 60 -5.16 10.83 -2.93
C LEU A 60 -5.05 9.44 -3.58
N GLY A 61 -5.94 8.54 -3.13
CA GLY A 61 -5.99 7.15 -3.58
C GLY A 61 -4.71 6.35 -3.27
N GLY A 62 -4.61 5.15 -3.84
CA GLY A 62 -3.47 4.26 -3.61
C GLY A 62 -2.12 4.84 -4.07
N THR A 63 -2.10 5.59 -5.17
CA THR A 63 -0.88 6.26 -5.65
C THR A 63 -0.38 7.31 -4.66
N GLY A 64 -1.29 8.12 -4.10
CA GLY A 64 -0.93 9.10 -3.07
C GLY A 64 -0.37 8.44 -1.82
N ALA A 65 -0.98 7.33 -1.37
CA ALA A 65 -0.49 6.55 -0.24
C ALA A 65 0.93 6.02 -0.50
N LEU A 66 1.15 5.42 -1.67
CA LEU A 66 2.46 4.88 -2.06
C LEU A 66 3.52 5.98 -2.13
N ARG A 67 3.16 7.16 -2.64
CA ARG A 67 4.06 8.30 -2.72
C ARG A 67 4.48 8.81 -1.33
N ILE A 68 3.51 8.98 -0.42
CA ILE A 68 3.80 9.39 0.96
C ILE A 68 4.69 8.35 1.65
N GLY A 69 4.39 7.06 1.50
CA GLY A 69 5.20 5.98 2.05
C GLY A 69 6.63 5.96 1.51
N ALA A 70 6.81 6.08 0.19
CA ALA A 70 8.13 6.14 -0.43
C ALA A 70 8.93 7.37 0.05
N GLU A 71 8.31 8.55 0.13
CA GLU A 71 9.00 9.73 0.66
C GLU A 71 9.36 9.61 2.15
N PHE A 72 8.49 8.98 2.94
CA PHE A 72 8.78 8.72 4.34
C PHE A 72 10.01 7.82 4.48
N LEU A 73 10.06 6.72 3.72
CA LEU A 73 11.20 5.80 3.72
C LEU A 73 12.49 6.49 3.26
N ALA A 74 12.42 7.27 2.17
CA ALA A 74 13.55 8.03 1.65
C ALA A 74 14.13 9.04 2.65
N ARG A 75 13.31 9.55 3.57
CA ARG A 75 13.73 10.53 4.60
C ARG A 75 14.21 9.87 5.89
N TRP A 76 13.59 8.77 6.31
CA TRP A 76 13.69 8.33 7.72
C TRP A 76 14.03 6.86 7.96
N TYR A 77 14.11 6.01 6.92
CA TYR A 77 14.06 4.56 7.12
C TYR A 77 15.23 3.94 7.90
N ASN A 78 16.48 4.04 7.41
CA ASN A 78 17.65 3.41 8.04
C ASN A 78 18.70 4.42 8.54
N GLY A 79 18.42 5.73 8.43
CA GLY A 79 19.24 6.81 8.98
C GLY A 79 20.55 7.09 8.20
N THR A 80 20.98 6.19 7.32
CA THR A 80 22.17 6.33 6.48
C THR A 80 21.86 5.91 5.05
N ASN A 81 21.85 6.89 4.15
CA ASN A 81 21.72 6.66 2.71
C ASN A 81 20.44 5.91 2.28
N ASN A 82 19.30 6.23 2.91
CA ASN A 82 17.98 5.62 2.65
C ASN A 82 17.63 5.46 1.15
N LYS A 83 18.06 6.40 0.29
CA LYS A 83 17.73 6.43 -1.14
C LYS A 83 18.53 5.43 -1.97
N ASP A 84 19.62 4.92 -1.44
CA ASP A 84 20.41 3.85 -2.05
C ASP A 84 20.01 2.47 -1.52
N THR A 85 19.03 2.41 -0.59
CA THR A 85 18.40 1.16 -0.15
C THR A 85 17.70 0.47 -1.33
N PRO A 86 17.95 -0.82 -1.57
CA PRO A 86 17.26 -1.57 -2.60
C PRO A 86 15.74 -1.62 -2.36
N VAL A 87 14.97 -1.30 -3.39
CA VAL A 87 13.51 -1.46 -3.41
C VAL A 87 13.15 -2.59 -4.37
N TYR A 88 12.47 -3.60 -3.88
CA TYR A 88 12.06 -4.78 -4.62
C TYR A 88 10.57 -4.70 -4.97
N VAL A 89 10.27 -4.81 -6.27
CA VAL A 89 8.91 -4.91 -6.84
C VAL A 89 8.74 -6.26 -7.55
N SER A 90 7.53 -6.81 -7.63
CA SER A 90 7.35 -8.14 -8.24
C SER A 90 7.66 -8.14 -9.74
N SER A 91 8.01 -9.31 -10.28
CA SER A 91 8.08 -9.54 -11.73
C SER A 91 6.94 -10.48 -12.17
N PRO A 92 5.93 -9.99 -12.91
CA PRO A 92 5.65 -8.57 -13.23
C PRO A 92 5.05 -7.80 -12.05
N THR A 93 4.84 -6.49 -12.21
CA THR A 93 4.23 -5.60 -11.19
C THR A 93 3.30 -4.59 -11.87
N TRP A 94 2.47 -3.91 -11.09
CA TRP A 94 1.78 -2.70 -11.52
C TRP A 94 2.79 -1.63 -11.96
N GLU A 95 2.59 -1.09 -13.16
CA GLU A 95 3.53 -0.20 -13.85
C GLU A 95 3.98 1.00 -13.00
N ASN A 96 3.06 1.54 -12.20
CA ASN A 96 3.30 2.77 -11.43
C ASN A 96 4.26 2.57 -10.23
N HIS A 97 4.52 1.34 -9.78
CA HIS A 97 5.40 1.11 -8.64
C HIS A 97 6.81 1.66 -8.88
N ASN A 98 7.42 1.32 -10.01
CA ASN A 98 8.77 1.80 -10.34
C ASN A 98 8.82 3.33 -10.38
N ALA A 99 7.86 3.97 -11.07
CA ALA A 99 7.80 5.41 -11.23
C ALA A 99 7.68 6.15 -9.89
N VAL A 100 6.85 5.66 -8.97
CA VAL A 100 6.65 6.30 -7.66
C VAL A 100 7.94 6.27 -6.82
N PHE A 101 8.62 5.13 -6.74
CA PHE A 101 9.86 5.00 -5.97
C PHE A 101 11.02 5.76 -6.62
N SER A 102 11.17 5.71 -7.95
CA SER A 102 12.16 6.53 -8.65
C SER A 102 11.93 8.02 -8.38
N ALA A 103 10.68 8.47 -8.43
CA ALA A 103 10.34 9.86 -8.19
C ALA A 103 10.49 10.29 -6.72
N ALA A 104 10.55 9.34 -5.77
CA ALA A 104 10.91 9.60 -4.37
C ALA A 104 12.44 9.65 -4.16
N GLY A 105 13.22 9.31 -5.21
CA GLY A 105 14.67 9.41 -5.24
C GLY A 105 15.40 8.09 -5.01
N PHE A 106 14.70 6.96 -4.95
CA PHE A 106 15.35 5.64 -4.87
C PHE A 106 16.05 5.32 -6.19
N LYS A 107 17.31 4.91 -6.11
CA LYS A 107 18.15 4.65 -7.30
C LYS A 107 18.23 3.17 -7.67
N ASP A 108 18.01 2.29 -6.71
CA ASP A 108 18.17 0.84 -6.86
C ASP A 108 16.82 0.14 -6.73
N ILE A 109 16.06 0.13 -7.82
CA ILE A 109 14.76 -0.55 -7.90
C ILE A 109 14.96 -1.86 -8.66
N ARG A 110 14.75 -2.97 -7.95
CA ARG A 110 15.00 -4.33 -8.39
C ARG A 110 13.69 -5.10 -8.52
N SER A 111 13.74 -6.20 -9.25
CA SER A 111 12.61 -7.12 -9.34
C SER A 111 12.84 -8.37 -8.49
N TYR A 112 11.79 -8.85 -7.83
CA TYR A 112 11.75 -10.20 -7.24
C TYR A 112 10.85 -11.11 -8.08
N ARG A 113 11.20 -12.40 -8.12
CA ARG A 113 10.42 -13.42 -8.84
C ARG A 113 9.04 -13.58 -8.21
N TYR A 114 8.03 -13.66 -9.05
CA TYR A 114 6.64 -13.82 -8.61
C TYR A 114 5.82 -14.68 -9.56
N TRP A 115 5.92 -14.48 -10.88
CA TRP A 115 5.16 -15.26 -11.85
C TRP A 115 6.00 -16.31 -12.57
N ASP A 116 5.61 -17.59 -12.49
CA ASP A 116 6.13 -18.67 -13.31
C ASP A 116 5.25 -18.83 -14.55
N ALA A 117 5.75 -18.39 -15.71
CA ALA A 117 5.02 -18.47 -16.97
C ALA A 117 4.75 -19.91 -17.45
N LYS A 118 5.59 -20.88 -17.07
CA LYS A 118 5.40 -22.29 -17.45
C LYS A 118 4.28 -22.92 -16.61
N LYS A 119 4.27 -22.63 -15.31
CA LYS A 119 3.21 -23.10 -14.39
C LYS A 119 1.92 -22.28 -14.49
N ARG A 120 2.01 -21.07 -15.05
CA ARG A 120 0.93 -20.07 -15.06
C ARG A 120 0.42 -19.80 -13.64
N GLY A 121 1.36 -19.58 -12.71
CA GLY A 121 1.07 -19.38 -11.31
C GLY A 121 2.23 -18.74 -10.56
N LEU A 122 2.12 -18.74 -9.22
CA LEU A 122 3.11 -18.16 -8.33
C LEU A 122 4.44 -18.95 -8.36
N ASP A 123 5.55 -18.26 -8.58
CA ASP A 123 6.91 -18.75 -8.32
C ASP A 123 7.29 -18.54 -6.85
N LEU A 124 6.65 -19.29 -5.95
CA LEU A 124 6.85 -19.12 -4.51
C LEU A 124 8.31 -19.37 -4.10
N GLN A 125 8.94 -20.39 -4.68
CA GLN A 125 10.34 -20.72 -4.35
C GLN A 125 11.30 -19.62 -4.82
N GLY A 126 11.08 -19.07 -6.02
CA GLY A 126 11.85 -17.94 -6.51
C GLY A 126 11.67 -16.69 -5.64
N PHE A 127 10.42 -16.39 -5.26
CA PHE A 127 10.10 -15.29 -4.38
C PHE A 127 10.83 -15.40 -3.02
N LEU A 128 10.72 -16.55 -2.35
CA LEU A 128 11.37 -16.78 -1.06
C LEU A 128 12.90 -16.69 -1.15
N ASN A 129 13.49 -17.25 -2.21
CA ASN A 129 14.93 -17.14 -2.42
C ASN A 129 15.37 -15.68 -2.64
N ASP A 130 14.57 -14.85 -3.32
CA ASP A 130 14.90 -13.44 -3.50
C ASP A 130 14.78 -12.65 -2.18
N LEU A 131 13.83 -13.01 -1.32
CA LEU A 131 13.72 -12.46 0.03
C LEU A 131 14.95 -12.80 0.89
N GLU A 132 15.35 -14.08 0.91
CA GLU A 132 16.47 -14.57 1.74
C GLU A 132 17.82 -13.97 1.33
N ASN A 133 18.02 -13.72 0.03
CA ASN A 133 19.27 -13.18 -0.49
C ASN A 133 19.27 -11.65 -0.61
N ALA A 134 18.18 -10.97 -0.24
CA ALA A 134 18.11 -9.53 -0.26
C ALA A 134 19.07 -8.95 0.79
N PRO A 135 19.80 -7.85 0.48
CA PRO A 135 20.55 -7.13 1.48
C PRO A 135 19.67 -6.74 2.67
N GLU A 136 20.24 -6.72 3.87
CA GLU A 136 19.52 -6.24 5.06
C GLU A 136 18.95 -4.83 4.82
N PHE A 137 17.81 -4.53 5.42
CA PHE A 137 17.05 -3.30 5.21
C PHE A 137 16.52 -3.11 3.78
N SER A 138 16.48 -4.13 2.92
CA SER A 138 15.78 -4.00 1.64
C SER A 138 14.28 -3.74 1.83
N ILE A 139 13.71 -2.88 0.99
CA ILE A 139 12.27 -2.55 1.00
C ILE A 139 11.56 -3.45 -0.01
N PHE A 140 10.53 -4.17 0.41
CA PHE A 140 9.70 -4.99 -0.49
C PHE A 140 8.30 -4.39 -0.66
N VAL A 141 7.89 -4.16 -1.91
CA VAL A 141 6.53 -3.74 -2.25
C VAL A 141 5.71 -4.98 -2.57
N LEU A 142 4.77 -5.30 -1.68
CA LEU A 142 3.91 -6.48 -1.79
C LEU A 142 2.47 -6.08 -2.13
N HIS A 143 1.82 -6.89 -2.96
CA HIS A 143 0.37 -6.82 -3.13
C HIS A 143 -0.28 -7.61 -1.99
N ALA A 144 -1.18 -6.97 -1.24
CA ALA A 144 -1.89 -7.65 -0.15
C ALA A 144 -2.85 -8.74 -0.66
N CYS A 145 -3.45 -8.51 -1.83
CA CYS A 145 -4.28 -9.46 -2.57
C CYS A 145 -4.51 -8.93 -4.00
N ALA A 146 -5.17 -9.76 -4.82
CA ALA A 146 -5.52 -9.49 -6.21
C ALA A 146 -4.34 -8.90 -6.99
N HIS A 147 -3.20 -9.59 -6.95
CA HIS A 147 -1.95 -9.12 -7.55
C HIS A 147 -2.17 -8.53 -8.95
N ASN A 148 -1.64 -7.34 -9.18
CA ASN A 148 -1.68 -6.71 -10.50
C ASN A 148 -0.28 -6.80 -11.13
N PRO A 149 -0.12 -7.41 -12.33
CA PRO A 149 -1.18 -7.77 -13.28
C PRO A 149 -1.62 -9.24 -13.26
N THR A 150 -1.01 -10.09 -12.43
CA THR A 150 -1.13 -11.55 -12.60
C THR A 150 -2.47 -12.14 -12.15
N GLY A 151 -3.15 -11.47 -11.22
CA GLY A 151 -4.33 -11.97 -10.52
C GLY A 151 -4.07 -13.18 -9.63
N THR A 152 -2.81 -13.50 -9.33
CA THR A 152 -2.41 -14.67 -8.55
C THR A 152 -1.82 -14.23 -7.22
N ASP A 153 -2.31 -14.78 -6.11
CA ASP A 153 -1.83 -14.48 -4.76
C ASP A 153 -1.36 -15.75 -4.04
N PRO A 154 -0.43 -15.65 -3.07
CA PRO A 154 -0.09 -16.75 -2.17
C PRO A 154 -1.27 -17.21 -1.33
N THR A 155 -1.28 -18.49 -0.97
CA THR A 155 -2.20 -19.04 0.03
C THR A 155 -1.75 -18.70 1.46
N PRO A 156 -2.66 -18.80 2.45
CA PRO A 156 -2.28 -18.70 3.86
C PRO A 156 -1.28 -19.77 4.32
N GLU A 157 -1.38 -20.98 3.75
CA GLU A 157 -0.44 -22.09 3.92
C GLU A 157 0.80 -21.95 3.02
#